data_AF-A0A1V6YD23-F1
#
_entry.id   AF-A0A1V6YD23-F1
#
_cell.length_a   1.000
_cell.length_b   1.000
_cell.length_c   1.000
_cell.angle_alpha   90.00
_cell.angle_beta   90.00
_cell.angle_gamma   90.00
#
_symmetry.space_group_name_H-M   'P 1'
#
loop_
_entity.id
_entity.type
_entity.pdbx_description
1 polymer ?
#
loop_
_entity_poly.entity_id
_entity_poly.type
_entity_poly.pdbx_seq_one_letter_code
_entity_poly.pdbx_strand_id
1 'polypeptide(L)'
;MSFSDIGLAKLGAEKFNDDVFNGGLDPQQDWVPEFKPSGGGIDGVLIVFNFGNDKQSIEKVYTKTGTVYENHLEHCGLSFRWMDGISQPIVKGFDDISKQSIGKGITPIDPGVIIIGNEGDKSMPEWAKDGSFMVFRIYQQLVPEFYHWCAMNCPTGVKDTKALE
;
A
#
# COMPACT_ATOMS: atom_id res chain seq x y z
N MET A 1 12.59 6.95 0.74
CA MET A 1 12.81 6.76 -0.71
C MET A 1 12.89 5.26 -0.93
N SER A 2 12.27 4.76 -1.99
CA SER A 2 12.22 3.32 -2.28
C SER A 2 12.55 3.08 -3.75
N PHE A 3 13.16 1.94 -4.06
CA PHE A 3 13.61 1.59 -5.41
C PHE A 3 12.92 0.30 -5.89
N SER A 4 12.71 0.19 -7.20
CA SER A 4 12.28 -1.06 -7.84
C SER A 4 13.50 -1.92 -8.21
N ASP A 5 13.30 -3.19 -8.63
CA ASP A 5 14.39 -4.03 -9.17
C ASP A 5 15.11 -3.34 -10.34
N ILE A 6 14.37 -2.67 -11.23
CA ILE A 6 14.95 -1.97 -12.39
C ILE A 6 15.85 -0.81 -11.92
N GLY A 7 15.41 -0.03 -10.93
CA GLY A 7 16.21 1.06 -10.39
C GLY A 7 17.45 0.56 -9.65
N LEU A 8 17.32 -0.50 -8.86
CA LEU A 8 18.45 -1.14 -8.18
C LEU A 8 19.48 -1.70 -9.17
N ALA A 9 19.02 -2.34 -10.25
CA ALA A 9 19.89 -2.82 -11.32
C ALA A 9 20.66 -1.68 -12.02
N LYS A 10 20.00 -0.53 -12.27
CA LYS A 10 20.66 0.67 -12.82
C LYS A 10 21.72 1.25 -11.89
N LEU A 11 21.56 1.07 -10.58
CA LEU A 11 22.52 1.48 -9.56
C LEU A 11 23.61 0.43 -9.28
N GLY A 12 23.53 -0.76 -9.90
CA GLY A 12 24.49 -1.85 -9.71
C GLY A 12 24.34 -2.59 -8.37
N ALA A 13 23.17 -2.53 -7.73
CA ALA A 13 22.91 -3.24 -6.48
C ALA A 13 22.69 -4.75 -6.70
N GLU A 14 22.99 -5.55 -5.67
CA GLU A 14 22.70 -6.97 -5.68
C GLU A 14 21.19 -7.21 -5.69
N LYS A 15 20.75 -8.22 -6.44
CA LYS A 15 19.33 -8.56 -6.58
C LYS A 15 18.78 -9.21 -5.31
N PHE A 16 17.53 -8.88 -5.01
CA PHE A 16 16.78 -9.60 -3.99
C PHE A 16 16.32 -10.97 -4.51
N ASN A 17 16.33 -11.96 -3.62
CA ASN A 17 15.77 -13.29 -3.87
C ASN A 17 14.25 -13.30 -3.61
N ASP A 18 13.52 -12.40 -4.27
CA ASP A 18 12.07 -12.24 -4.14
C ASP A 18 11.42 -12.11 -5.52
N ASP A 19 10.73 -13.16 -5.96
CA ASP A 19 10.09 -13.22 -7.28
C ASP A 19 8.97 -12.19 -7.45
N VAL A 20 8.30 -11.81 -6.36
CA VAL A 20 7.20 -10.84 -6.38
C VAL A 20 7.73 -9.44 -6.59
N PHE A 21 8.82 -9.08 -5.90
CA PHE A 21 9.51 -7.81 -6.08
C PHE A 21 10.09 -7.69 -7.50
N ASN A 22 10.58 -8.80 -8.06
CA ASN A 22 11.19 -8.84 -9.38
C ASN A 22 10.17 -8.89 -10.54
N GLY A 23 8.99 -9.48 -10.34
CA GLY A 23 8.01 -9.77 -11.41
C GLY A 23 6.65 -9.09 -11.30
N GLY A 24 6.26 -8.64 -10.11
CA GLY A 24 4.90 -8.16 -9.82
C GLY A 24 3.85 -9.27 -9.79
N LEU A 25 2.67 -8.98 -9.23
CA LEU A 25 1.58 -9.96 -9.07
C LEU A 25 0.32 -9.66 -9.88
N ASP A 26 0.09 -8.40 -10.27
CA ASP A 26 -1.19 -7.97 -10.82
C ASP A 26 -1.23 -7.97 -12.37
N PRO A 27 -2.40 -8.25 -12.99
CA PRO A 27 -2.57 -8.18 -14.44
C PRO A 27 -2.30 -6.77 -14.98
N GLN A 28 -1.40 -6.65 -15.96
CA GLN A 28 -0.90 -5.35 -16.44
C GLN A 28 -1.86 -4.60 -17.40
N GLN A 29 -3.02 -5.20 -17.73
CA GLN A 29 -3.95 -4.63 -18.71
C GLN A 29 -4.51 -3.28 -18.24
N ASP A 30 -4.89 -3.20 -16.95
CA ASP A 30 -5.53 -2.04 -16.32
C ASP A 30 -4.53 -1.09 -15.63
N TRP A 31 -3.23 -1.37 -15.78
CA TRP A 31 -2.20 -0.53 -15.18
C TRP A 31 -2.09 0.80 -15.90
N VAL A 32 -1.77 1.83 -15.12
CA VAL A 32 -1.29 3.11 -15.63
C VAL A 32 -0.06 2.84 -16.52
N PRO A 33 0.01 3.38 -17.75
CA PRO A 33 1.04 3.03 -18.73
C PRO A 33 2.47 3.12 -18.20
N GLU A 34 2.76 4.11 -17.36
CA GLU A 34 4.06 4.38 -16.74
C GLU A 34 4.50 3.26 -15.79
N PHE A 35 3.57 2.52 -15.20
CA PHE A 35 3.87 1.36 -14.34
C PHE A 35 4.10 0.08 -15.16
N LYS A 36 3.76 0.06 -16.45
CA LYS A 36 3.95 -1.13 -17.29
C LYS A 36 5.43 -1.31 -17.61
N PRO A 37 5.99 -2.52 -17.49
CA PRO A 37 7.37 -2.82 -17.90
C PRO A 37 7.68 -2.41 -19.35
N SER A 38 6.68 -2.48 -20.23
CA SER A 38 6.80 -2.07 -21.63
C SER A 38 7.14 -0.59 -21.83
N GLY A 39 6.84 0.27 -20.85
CA GLY A 39 7.11 1.71 -20.87
C GLY A 39 8.47 2.10 -20.30
N GLY A 40 9.35 1.14 -20.00
CA GLY A 40 10.63 1.37 -19.32
C GLY A 40 10.57 1.22 -17.80
N GLY A 41 9.36 1.08 -17.24
CA GLY A 41 9.12 0.86 -15.82
C GLY A 41 9.47 2.07 -14.93
N ILE A 42 9.12 1.96 -13.65
CA ILE A 42 9.47 2.97 -12.64
C ILE A 42 10.71 2.50 -11.90
N ASP A 43 11.75 3.34 -11.85
CA ASP A 43 13.02 3.03 -11.16
C ASP A 43 12.91 3.15 -9.63
N GLY A 44 12.02 3.99 -9.14
CA GLY A 44 11.80 4.17 -7.71
C GLY A 44 10.70 5.18 -7.42
N VAL A 45 10.30 5.21 -6.15
CA VAL A 45 9.25 6.10 -5.64
C VAL A 45 9.85 7.01 -4.58
N LEU A 46 9.70 8.33 -4.78
CA LEU A 46 9.99 9.34 -3.79
C LEU A 46 8.67 9.83 -3.17
N ILE A 47 8.57 9.79 -1.84
CA ILE A 47 7.49 10.42 -1.09
C ILE A 47 8.02 11.79 -0.65
N VAL A 48 7.38 12.85 -1.14
CA VAL A 48 7.92 14.22 -1.12
C VAL A 48 6.90 15.16 -0.49
N PHE A 49 7.34 16.04 0.40
CA PHE A 49 6.52 17.13 0.95
C PHE A 49 6.84 18.52 0.38
N ASN A 50 7.97 18.73 -0.30
CA ASN A 50 8.27 19.90 -1.13
C ASN A 50 9.62 19.67 -1.87
N PHE A 51 9.74 19.95 -3.17
CA PHE A 51 11.03 19.94 -3.87
C PHE A 51 11.25 21.24 -4.64
N GLY A 52 12.44 21.83 -4.50
CA GLY A 52 12.91 22.97 -5.30
C GLY A 52 13.41 22.55 -6.69
N ASN A 53 13.39 23.49 -7.64
CA ASN A 53 13.38 23.23 -9.09
C ASN A 53 14.76 23.22 -9.81
N ASP A 54 15.90 23.33 -9.12
CA ASP A 54 17.15 23.62 -9.83
C ASP A 54 18.08 22.38 -9.92
N LYS A 55 18.19 21.83 -11.14
CA LYS A 55 19.14 20.78 -11.62
C LYS A 55 19.07 19.44 -10.89
N GLN A 56 18.12 18.59 -11.30
CA GLN A 56 17.94 17.25 -10.74
C GLN A 56 18.45 16.17 -11.72
N SER A 57 19.21 15.19 -11.21
CA SER A 57 19.61 13.98 -11.93
C SER A 57 18.52 12.91 -11.99
N ILE A 58 17.32 13.26 -11.54
CA ILE A 58 16.14 12.39 -11.43
C ILE A 58 15.05 13.00 -12.30
N GLU A 59 14.45 12.20 -13.17
CA GLU A 59 13.29 12.59 -13.96
C GLU A 59 12.00 12.19 -13.23
N LYS A 60 11.06 13.12 -13.11
CA LYS A 60 9.73 12.85 -12.54
C LYS A 60 8.82 12.29 -13.63
N VAL A 61 8.62 10.97 -13.62
CA VAL A 61 7.78 10.25 -14.60
C VAL A 61 6.30 10.28 -14.22
N TYR A 62 5.98 10.15 -12.93
CA TYR A 62 4.60 10.11 -12.45
C TYR A 62 4.45 10.79 -11.09
N THR A 63 3.27 11.33 -10.80
CA THR A 63 2.94 11.85 -9.46
C THR A 63 1.49 11.57 -9.12
N LYS A 64 1.28 11.00 -7.94
CA LYS A 64 -0.03 10.84 -7.33
C LYS A 64 -0.08 11.67 -6.05
N THR A 65 -1.08 12.52 -5.94
CA THR A 65 -1.37 13.28 -4.72
C THR A 65 -2.50 12.59 -3.97
N GLY A 66 -2.32 12.38 -2.67
CA GLY A 66 -3.37 11.95 -1.75
C GLY A 66 -3.66 13.07 -0.75
N THR A 67 -4.91 13.17 -0.33
CA THR A 67 -5.34 14.10 0.74
C THR A 67 -6.05 13.31 1.82
N VAL A 68 -5.75 13.61 3.08
CA VAL A 68 -6.50 13.04 4.21
C VAL A 68 -7.82 13.80 4.33
N TYR A 69 -8.94 13.08 4.30
CA TYR A 69 -10.26 13.67 4.56
C TYR A 69 -10.44 13.96 6.04
N GLU A 70 -11.35 14.86 6.34
CA GLU A 70 -11.72 15.19 7.72
C GLU A 70 -12.10 13.92 8.50
N ASN A 71 -11.58 13.78 9.72
CA ASN A 71 -11.75 12.61 10.60
C ASN A 71 -11.15 11.27 10.11
N HIS A 72 -10.12 11.28 9.27
CA HIS A 72 -9.43 10.05 8.82
C HIS A 72 -10.35 9.05 8.08
N LEU A 73 -11.38 9.57 7.42
CA LEU A 73 -12.30 8.76 6.63
C LEU A 73 -11.68 8.43 5.26
N GLU A 74 -11.80 7.18 4.80
CA GLU A 74 -11.37 6.82 3.45
C GLU A 74 -12.18 7.56 2.37
N HIS A 75 -11.61 7.68 1.16
CA HIS A 75 -12.28 8.25 -0.02
C HIS A 75 -13.33 7.30 -0.58
N CYS A 76 -14.31 6.94 0.24
CA CYS A 76 -15.54 6.28 -0.15
C CYS A 76 -16.66 7.30 0.12
N GLY A 77 -16.78 8.28 -0.79
CA GLY A 77 -17.51 9.54 -0.58
C GLY A 77 -18.84 9.45 0.16
N LEU A 78 -19.15 10.48 0.98
CA LEU A 78 -20.34 10.77 1.80
C LEU A 78 -21.00 9.66 2.66
N SER A 79 -20.91 8.37 2.33
CA SER A 79 -21.77 7.32 2.90
C SER A 79 -21.06 5.99 3.28
N PHE A 80 -19.77 5.78 3.01
CA PHE A 80 -19.00 4.57 3.41
C PHE A 80 -17.85 5.02 4.30
N ARG A 81 -18.19 5.33 5.54
CA ARG A 81 -17.30 5.95 6.52
C ARG A 81 -16.63 4.88 7.39
N TRP A 82 -15.91 3.94 6.77
CA TRP A 82 -15.08 3.01 7.53
C TRP A 82 -13.81 3.74 7.99
N MET A 83 -13.48 3.53 9.26
CA MET A 83 -12.26 4.06 9.86
C MET A 83 -11.12 3.11 9.51
N ASP A 84 -10.16 3.61 8.74
CA ASP A 84 -8.94 2.88 8.37
C ASP A 84 -7.85 3.04 9.43
N GLY A 85 -6.80 2.22 9.36
CA GLY A 85 -5.62 2.31 10.21
C GLY A 85 -5.80 1.77 11.64
N ILE A 86 -6.94 1.13 11.94
CA ILE A 86 -7.25 0.60 13.28
C ILE A 86 -6.32 -0.56 13.67
N SER A 87 -6.04 -1.47 12.74
CA SER A 87 -5.33 -2.72 13.03
C SER A 87 -3.95 -2.72 12.40
N GLN A 88 -2.95 -2.29 13.16
CA GLN A 88 -1.53 -2.41 12.81
C GLN A 88 -0.86 -3.53 13.62
N PRO A 89 0.11 -4.25 13.04
CA PRO A 89 0.83 -5.28 13.78
C PRO A 89 1.69 -4.65 14.88
N ILE A 90 1.81 -5.35 16.01
CA ILE A 90 2.69 -4.97 17.11
C ILE A 90 4.04 -5.66 16.92
N VAL A 91 5.11 -4.90 16.76
CA VAL A 91 6.46 -5.42 16.52
C VAL A 91 7.18 -5.61 17.86
N LYS A 92 7.61 -6.85 18.15
CA LYS A 92 8.38 -7.15 19.36
C LYS A 92 9.68 -6.36 19.38
N GLY A 93 9.98 -5.73 20.52
CA GLY A 93 11.20 -4.95 20.72
C GLY A 93 11.15 -3.49 20.23
N PHE A 94 10.13 -3.13 19.44
CA PHE A 94 9.89 -1.74 19.03
C PHE A 94 8.67 -1.14 19.74
N ASP A 95 7.55 -1.85 19.71
CA ASP A 95 6.30 -1.39 20.33
C ASP A 95 6.21 -1.77 21.81
N ASP A 96 5.45 -0.96 22.55
CA ASP A 96 5.15 -1.22 23.95
C ASP A 96 4.13 -2.37 24.07
N ILE A 97 4.65 -3.57 24.31
CA ILE A 97 3.88 -4.81 24.46
C ILE A 97 2.94 -4.74 25.68
N SER A 98 3.21 -3.88 26.67
CA SER A 98 2.31 -3.71 27.83
C SER A 98 1.00 -2.99 27.46
N LYS A 99 0.97 -2.29 26.31
CA LYS A 99 -0.26 -1.73 25.71
C LYS A 99 -1.12 -2.78 25.00
N GLN A 100 -0.83 -4.07 25.18
CA GLN A 100 -1.75 -5.20 24.94
C GLN A 100 -3.04 -5.13 25.78
N SER A 101 -3.51 -3.94 26.17
CA SER A 101 -4.67 -3.82 27.01
C SER A 101 -5.86 -4.50 26.33
N ILE A 102 -6.25 -5.63 26.92
CA ILE A 102 -7.60 -6.16 26.96
C ILE A 102 -7.98 -7.03 25.75
N GLY A 103 -7.38 -8.23 25.67
CA GLY A 103 -8.11 -9.44 25.23
C GLY A 103 -8.71 -9.48 23.82
N LYS A 104 -8.17 -8.74 22.85
CA LYS A 104 -8.65 -8.76 21.45
C LYS A 104 -7.52 -8.88 20.43
N GLY A 105 -7.20 -10.13 20.07
CA GLY A 105 -6.91 -10.55 18.68
C GLY A 105 -5.55 -10.25 18.04
N ILE A 106 -4.76 -9.26 18.49
CA ILE A 106 -3.50 -8.92 17.80
C ILE A 106 -2.33 -9.66 18.46
N THR A 107 -1.73 -10.60 17.70
CA THR A 107 -0.55 -11.35 18.13
C THR A 107 0.73 -10.57 17.77
N PRO A 108 1.66 -10.33 18.71
CA PRO A 108 2.92 -9.67 18.39
C PRO A 108 3.73 -10.46 17.36
N ILE A 109 4.25 -9.76 16.36
CA ILE A 109 5.07 -10.35 15.31
C ILE A 109 6.56 -10.13 15.60
N ASP A 110 7.39 -11.02 15.07
CA ASP A 110 8.84 -10.84 15.08
C ASP A 110 9.24 -9.72 14.10
N PRO A 111 10.28 -8.93 14.40
CA PRO A 111 10.66 -7.78 13.58
C PRO A 111 11.03 -8.15 12.14
N GLY A 112 11.56 -9.36 11.91
CA GLY A 112 11.90 -9.89 10.59
C GLY A 112 10.72 -10.06 9.64
N VAL A 113 9.48 -9.97 10.14
CA VAL A 113 8.28 -10.00 9.29
C VAL A 113 8.13 -8.70 8.48
N ILE A 114 8.62 -7.57 8.99
CA ILE A 114 8.52 -6.25 8.34
C ILE A 114 9.91 -5.71 7.97
N ILE A 115 10.89 -5.90 8.84
CA ILE A 115 12.22 -5.30 8.76
C ILE A 115 13.22 -6.38 8.32
N ILE A 116 13.82 -6.17 7.15
CA ILE A 116 14.74 -7.11 6.52
C ILE A 116 15.97 -7.37 7.41
N GLY A 117 16.38 -8.64 7.50
CA GLY A 117 17.61 -9.05 8.18
C GLY A 117 17.50 -9.13 9.71
N ASN A 118 16.28 -9.10 10.26
CA ASN A 118 15.99 -9.28 11.68
C ASN A 118 15.38 -10.66 11.99
N GLU A 119 15.19 -10.95 13.28
CA GLU A 119 14.65 -12.24 13.74
C GLU A 119 13.30 -12.57 13.07
N GLY A 120 13.22 -13.74 12.44
CA GLY A 120 12.04 -14.19 11.69
C GLY A 120 12.12 -13.99 10.17
N ASP A 121 13.14 -13.30 9.64
CA ASP A 121 13.37 -13.13 8.21
C ASP A 121 14.23 -14.26 7.59
N LYS A 122 14.05 -14.51 6.29
CA LYS A 122 14.93 -15.37 5.49
C LYS A 122 16.22 -14.62 5.12
N SER A 123 17.25 -15.34 4.66
CA SER A 123 18.52 -14.69 4.31
C SER A 123 18.34 -13.73 3.14
N MET A 124 18.48 -12.43 3.42
CA MET A 124 18.49 -11.33 2.46
C MET A 124 19.91 -10.75 2.35
N PRO A 125 20.21 -9.97 1.29
CA PRO A 125 21.52 -9.31 1.14
C PRO A 125 21.85 -8.44 2.36
N GLU A 126 23.10 -8.51 2.83
CA GLU A 126 23.54 -7.83 4.06
C GLU A 126 23.37 -6.30 3.99
N TRP A 127 23.55 -5.72 2.80
CA TRP A 127 23.41 -4.28 2.57
C TRP A 127 21.97 -3.77 2.76
N ALA A 128 20.97 -4.64 2.63
CA ALA A 128 19.55 -4.31 2.72
C ALA A 128 18.99 -4.47 4.15
N LYS A 129 19.84 -4.80 5.12
CA LYS A 129 19.45 -4.91 6.53
C LYS A 129 18.81 -3.61 7.01
N ASP A 130 17.77 -3.75 7.82
CA ASP A 130 16.95 -2.65 8.34
C ASP A 130 16.12 -1.91 7.27
N GLY A 131 16.04 -2.47 6.07
CA GLY A 131 15.11 -2.07 5.00
C GLY A 131 13.74 -2.75 5.13
N SER A 132 12.83 -2.39 4.21
CA SER A 132 11.53 -3.04 4.08
C SER A 132 11.02 -2.91 2.65
N PHE A 133 10.18 -3.85 2.21
CA PHE A 133 9.54 -3.79 0.89
C PHE A 133 8.30 -2.92 0.95
N MET A 134 8.25 -1.90 0.09
CA MET A 134 7.08 -1.04 -0.04
C MET A 134 6.24 -1.49 -1.24
N VAL A 135 5.00 -1.86 -0.98
CA VAL A 135 4.01 -2.16 -2.03
C VAL A 135 3.14 -0.93 -2.24
N PHE A 136 3.25 -0.30 -3.40
CA PHE A 136 2.42 0.86 -3.78
C PHE A 136 1.38 0.43 -4.82
N ARG A 137 0.11 0.73 -4.55
CA ARG A 137 -1.02 0.40 -5.43
C ARG A 137 -1.91 1.61 -5.62
N ILE A 138 -2.42 1.78 -6.84
CA ILE A 138 -3.41 2.80 -7.17
C ILE A 138 -4.74 2.08 -7.39
N TYR A 139 -5.66 2.21 -6.43
CA TYR A 139 -6.99 1.65 -6.56
C TYR A 139 -8.01 2.73 -6.93
N GLN A 140 -8.77 2.46 -8.01
CA GLN A 140 -9.96 3.21 -8.31
C GLN A 140 -11.15 2.60 -7.55
N GLN A 141 -11.79 3.39 -6.69
CA GLN A 141 -12.96 2.96 -5.94
C GLN A 141 -14.24 3.41 -6.67
N LEU A 142 -15.09 2.45 -7.04
CA LEU A 142 -16.39 2.67 -7.69
C LEU A 142 -17.48 2.85 -6.64
N VAL A 143 -17.46 4.02 -6.01
CA VAL A 143 -18.28 4.32 -4.82
C VAL A 143 -19.79 4.29 -5.12
N PRO A 144 -20.32 4.95 -6.18
CA PRO A 144 -21.74 4.91 -6.50
C PRO A 144 -22.26 3.50 -6.82
N GLU A 145 -21.49 2.73 -7.60
CA GLU A 145 -21.82 1.37 -8.01
C GLU A 145 -21.92 0.44 -6.80
N PHE A 146 -21.01 0.61 -5.84
CA PHE A 146 -21.03 -0.16 -4.60
C PHE A 146 -22.31 0.11 -3.78
N TYR A 147 -22.77 1.38 -3.66
CA TYR A 147 -24.07 1.64 -3.01
C TYR A 147 -25.23 1.02 -3.75
N HIS A 148 -25.27 1.14 -5.08
CA HIS A 148 -26.33 0.57 -5.87
C HIS A 148 -26.41 -0.94 -5.65
N TRP A 149 -25.26 -1.61 -5.66
CA TRP A 149 -25.17 -3.04 -5.35
C TRP A 149 -25.66 -3.36 -3.93
N CYS A 150 -25.22 -2.60 -2.91
CA CYS A 150 -25.68 -2.81 -1.52
C CYS A 150 -27.19 -2.62 -1.38
N ALA A 151 -27.78 -1.60 -2.03
CA ALA A 151 -29.21 -1.34 -1.99
C ALA A 151 -30.02 -2.49 -2.61
N MET A 152 -29.56 -3.02 -3.76
CA MET A 152 -30.21 -4.12 -4.46
C MET A 152 -30.09 -5.47 -3.73
N ASN A 153 -29.02 -5.67 -2.96
CA ASN A 153 -28.71 -6.94 -2.31
C ASN A 153 -28.97 -6.93 -0.79
N CYS A 154 -29.49 -5.82 -0.24
CA CYS A 154 -29.90 -5.73 1.16
C CYS A 154 -31.35 -6.21 1.32
N PRO A 155 -31.62 -7.33 2.04
CA PRO A 155 -32.96 -7.88 2.22
C PRO A 155 -33.97 -6.90 2.86
N THR A 156 -33.46 -5.93 3.62
CA THR A 156 -34.28 -4.91 4.31
C THR A 156 -34.71 -3.79 3.35
N GLY A 157 -33.86 -3.39 2.40
CA GLY A 157 -34.17 -2.32 1.42
C GLY A 157 -35.18 -2.74 0.34
N VAL A 158 -35.26 -4.04 0.03
CA VAL A 158 -36.24 -4.61 -0.93
C VAL A 158 -37.68 -4.54 -0.40
N LYS A 159 -37.87 -4.51 0.93
CA LYS A 159 -39.21 -4.38 1.53
C LYS A 159 -39.75 -2.94 1.44
N ASP A 160 -38.88 -1.95 1.62
CA ASP A 160 -39.28 -0.53 1.59
C ASP A 160 -39.55 -0.03 0.16
N THR A 161 -38.91 -0.61 -0.85
CA THR A 161 -39.17 -0.29 -2.27
C THR A 161 -40.49 -0.89 -2.80
N LYS A 162 -40.91 -2.06 -2.29
CA LYS A 162 -42.20 -2.68 -2.65
C LYS A 162 -43.41 -2.08 -1.94
N ALA A 163 -43.22 -1.25 -0.92
CA ALA A 163 -44.31 -0.57 -0.22
C ALA A 163 -44.73 0.76 -0.89
N LEU A 164 -44.05 1.14 -1.98
CA LEU A 164 -44.27 2.38 -2.73
C LEU A 164 -44.87 2.16 -4.13
N GLU A 165 -45.18 0.91 -4.50
CA GLU A 165 -46.01 0.52 -5.65
C GLU A 165 -47.45 0.19 -5.21
#